data_AF-A0A5S6R020-F1
#
_entry.id   AF-A0A5S6R020-F1
#
_cell.length_a   1.000
_cell.length_b   1.000
_cell.length_c   1.000
_cell.angle_alpha   90.00
_cell.angle_beta   90.00
_cell.angle_gamma   90.00
#
_symmetry.space_group_name_H-M   'P 1'
#
loop_
_entity.id
_entity.type
_entity.pdbx_description
1 polymer ?
#
loop_
_entity_poly.entity_id
_entity_poly.type
_entity_poly.pdbx_seq_one_letter_code
_entity_poly.pdbx_strand_id
1 'polypeptide(L)'
;MSSCYYDYQCRKPGQGWKNEGRGCREGRCYELISVSGTGNCDYQEQCPGQSICMEHHCVAAEPTNSNCRMQSDCGIGERCIGDTCFSPAPYLPNIGGHYRRQPRPVTSSAYDHDSYEPPLRCPDFLVCPVDCCTAGCPYAHCCCHGPSFYHH
;
A
#
# COMPACT_ATOMS: atom_id res chain seq x y z
N MET A 1 -12.45 5.06 30.27
CA MET A 1 -12.18 4.47 28.94
C MET A 1 -13.53 4.19 28.29
N SER A 2 -13.83 4.81 27.14
CA SER A 2 -15.11 4.64 26.46
C SER A 2 -15.15 3.24 25.81
N SER A 3 -15.76 2.29 26.52
CA SER A 3 -16.15 1.00 25.96
C SER A 3 -17.30 1.19 24.97
N CYS A 4 -17.29 0.46 23.86
CA CYS A 4 -18.37 0.47 22.88
C CYS A 4 -19.05 -0.91 22.82
N TYR A 5 -20.29 -0.93 22.35
CA TYR A 5 -21.03 -2.14 21.98
C TYR A 5 -21.45 -2.12 20.52
N TYR A 6 -21.65 -0.93 19.96
CA TYR A 6 -22.08 -0.71 18.58
C TYR A 6 -21.21 0.33 17.88
N ASP A 7 -21.07 0.22 16.56
CA ASP A 7 -20.22 1.09 15.74
C ASP A 7 -20.59 2.57 15.85
N TYR A 8 -21.88 2.89 15.97
CA TYR A 8 -22.34 4.28 16.05
C TYR A 8 -21.77 5.04 17.26
N GLN A 9 -21.44 4.34 18.35
CA GLN A 9 -20.84 4.94 19.55
C GLN A 9 -19.40 5.43 19.30
N CYS A 10 -18.75 4.92 18.25
CA CYS A 10 -17.41 5.28 17.85
C CYS A 10 -17.38 6.39 16.79
N ARG A 11 -18.53 6.76 16.23
CA ARG A 11 -18.66 7.82 15.24
C ARG A 11 -18.53 9.20 15.90
N LYS A 12 -17.95 10.15 15.17
CA LYS A 12 -17.74 11.53 15.61
C LYS A 12 -18.65 12.50 14.83
N PRO A 13 -19.29 13.47 15.50
CA PRO A 13 -20.12 14.46 14.81
C PRO A 13 -19.28 15.28 13.81
N GLY A 14 -19.85 15.57 12.64
CA GLY A 14 -19.20 16.37 11.60
C GLY A 14 -18.06 15.68 10.83
N GLN A 15 -17.84 14.37 11.02
CA GLN A 15 -16.75 13.64 10.35
C GLN A 15 -17.18 12.86 9.09
N GLY A 16 -18.45 12.92 8.67
CA GLY A 16 -18.93 12.39 7.38
C GLY A 16 -18.42 10.98 7.06
N TRP A 17 -17.80 10.82 5.89
CA TRP A 17 -17.18 9.59 5.39
C TRP A 17 -16.16 8.96 6.34
N LYS A 18 -15.43 9.76 7.13
CA LYS A 18 -14.49 9.21 8.14
C LYS A 18 -15.18 8.43 9.25
N ASN A 19 -16.50 8.53 9.38
CA ASN A 19 -17.25 7.69 10.31
C ASN A 19 -17.52 6.28 9.79
N GLU A 20 -17.34 6.05 8.50
CA GLU A 20 -17.53 4.74 7.86
C GLU A 20 -16.37 3.81 8.21
N GLY A 21 -15.15 4.35 8.28
CA GLY A 21 -14.00 3.64 8.86
C GLY A 21 -14.02 3.48 10.38
N ARG A 22 -15.03 3.96 11.11
CA ARG A 22 -15.08 3.87 12.59
C ARG A 22 -16.07 2.82 13.05
N GLY A 23 -15.61 1.87 13.87
CA GLY A 23 -16.44 0.80 14.39
C GLY A 23 -16.06 0.37 15.79
N CYS A 24 -16.86 -0.54 16.33
CA CYS A 24 -16.65 -1.15 17.63
C CYS A 24 -16.15 -2.58 17.46
N ARG A 25 -14.99 -2.89 18.02
CA ARG A 25 -14.43 -4.25 18.04
C ARG A 25 -13.91 -4.56 19.44
N GLU A 26 -14.32 -5.70 19.99
CA GLU A 26 -13.87 -6.18 21.31
C GLU A 26 -14.05 -5.14 22.43
N GLY A 27 -15.16 -4.41 22.38
CA GLY A 27 -15.45 -3.36 23.36
C GLY A 27 -14.66 -2.06 23.17
N ARG A 28 -13.87 -1.93 22.09
CA ARG A 28 -13.01 -0.78 21.81
C ARG A 28 -13.32 -0.18 20.46
N CYS A 29 -13.33 1.15 20.41
CA CYS A 29 -13.46 1.86 19.13
C CYS A 29 -12.19 1.73 18.31
N TYR A 30 -12.34 1.42 17.03
CA TYR A 30 -11.28 1.42 16.03
C TYR A 30 -11.60 2.44 14.94
N GLU A 31 -10.57 2.79 14.17
CA GLU A 31 -10.65 3.67 13.00
C GLU A 31 -9.75 3.09 11.90
N LEU A 32 -10.29 2.93 10.69
CA LEU A 32 -9.52 2.60 9.51
C LEU A 32 -8.66 3.80 9.13
N ILE A 33 -7.40 3.53 8.80
CA ILE A 33 -6.42 4.56 8.45
C ILE A 33 -6.14 4.43 6.97
N SER A 34 -6.57 5.44 6.21
CA SER A 34 -6.28 5.52 4.79
C SER A 34 -4.79 5.70 4.53
N VAL A 35 -4.30 5.09 3.45
CA VAL A 35 -2.97 5.37 2.90
C VAL A 35 -2.86 6.86 2.58
N SER A 36 -1.76 7.50 2.97
CA SER A 36 -1.56 8.93 2.74
C SER A 36 -1.57 9.27 1.25
N GLY A 37 -2.24 10.37 0.90
CA GLY A 37 -2.38 10.79 -0.50
C GLY A 37 -3.47 10.05 -1.28
N THR A 38 -4.20 9.11 -0.65
CA THR A 38 -5.39 8.51 -1.25
C THR A 38 -6.65 9.28 -0.88
N GLY A 39 -7.57 9.38 -1.84
CA GLY A 39 -8.93 9.87 -1.60
C GLY A 39 -9.81 8.81 -0.93
N ASN A 40 -11.10 9.10 -0.85
CA ASN A 40 -12.11 8.09 -0.59
C ASN A 40 -12.22 7.11 -1.78
N CYS A 41 -12.71 5.91 -1.51
CA CYS A 41 -12.93 4.90 -2.54
C CYS A 41 -14.35 4.32 -2.47
N ASP A 42 -14.98 4.11 -3.60
CA ASP A 42 -16.23 3.34 -3.74
C ASP A 42 -15.92 1.91 -4.23
N TYR A 43 -14.80 1.74 -4.94
CA TYR A 43 -14.39 0.51 -5.59
C TYR A 43 -12.88 0.26 -5.48
N GLN A 44 -12.47 -1.00 -5.62
CA GLN A 44 -11.09 -1.44 -5.35
C GLN A 44 -10.07 -0.75 -6.25
N GLU A 45 -10.41 -0.50 -7.51
CA GLU A 45 -9.52 0.07 -8.52
C GLU A 45 -9.18 1.56 -8.31
N GLN A 46 -9.80 2.24 -7.34
CA GLN A 46 -9.37 3.57 -6.88
C GLN A 46 -8.17 3.53 -5.92
N CYS A 47 -7.90 2.38 -5.31
CA CYS A 47 -6.85 2.25 -4.31
C CYS A 47 -5.52 1.86 -4.98
N PRO A 48 -4.45 2.67 -4.83
CA PRO A 48 -3.18 2.42 -5.49
C PRO A 48 -2.35 1.35 -4.77
N GLY A 49 -1.48 0.68 -5.52
CA GLY A 49 -0.49 -0.24 -4.98
C GLY A 49 -1.13 -1.42 -4.22
N GLN A 50 -0.55 -1.78 -3.06
CA GLN A 50 -1.02 -2.86 -2.20
C GLN A 50 -1.98 -2.33 -1.12
N SER A 51 -3.12 -1.80 -1.55
CA SER A 51 -4.18 -1.33 -0.65
C SER A 51 -5.54 -1.80 -1.11
N ILE A 52 -6.49 -1.93 -0.18
CA ILE A 52 -7.85 -2.35 -0.47
C ILE A 52 -8.88 -1.29 -0.11
N CYS A 53 -9.96 -1.22 -0.88
CA CYS A 53 -11.08 -0.34 -0.55
C CYS A 53 -11.99 -0.97 0.51
N MET A 54 -12.06 -0.33 1.67
CA MET A 54 -12.88 -0.74 2.80
C MET A 54 -13.56 0.49 3.43
N GLU A 55 -14.90 0.48 3.46
CA GLU A 55 -15.72 1.55 4.08
C GLU A 55 -15.31 2.97 3.63
N HIS A 56 -15.05 3.14 2.34
CA HIS A 56 -14.54 4.37 1.73
C HIS A 56 -13.12 4.80 2.11
N HIS A 57 -12.33 3.88 2.65
CA HIS A 57 -10.92 4.07 2.96
C HIS A 57 -10.04 3.10 2.17
N CYS A 58 -9.01 3.63 1.49
CA CYS A 58 -7.94 2.79 0.97
C CYS A 58 -6.99 2.40 2.11
N VAL A 59 -7.15 1.19 2.63
CA VAL A 59 -6.33 0.68 3.74
C VAL A 59 -5.20 -0.18 3.20
N ALA A 60 -4.01 -0.08 3.79
CA ALA A 60 -2.90 -0.95 3.43
C ALA A 60 -3.32 -2.42 3.61
N ALA A 61 -2.90 -3.29 2.69
CA ALA A 61 -3.33 -4.68 2.66
C ALA A 61 -2.16 -5.64 2.38
N GLU A 62 -2.28 -6.85 2.89
CA GLU A 62 -1.32 -7.94 2.67
C GLU A 62 -2.01 -9.13 1.99
N PRO A 63 -1.32 -9.83 1.07
CA PRO A 63 -1.84 -11.05 0.48
C PRO A 63 -2.00 -12.12 1.54
N THR A 64 -3.10 -12.84 1.47
CA THR A 64 -3.36 -14.02 2.31
C THR A 64 -2.81 -15.28 1.63
N ASN A 65 -2.97 -16.44 2.26
CA ASN A 65 -2.68 -17.74 1.65
C ASN A 65 -3.88 -18.33 0.87
N SER A 66 -4.94 -17.53 0.67
CA SER A 66 -6.17 -17.95 0.02
C SER A 66 -6.26 -17.37 -1.39
N ASN A 67 -6.61 -18.22 -2.34
CA ASN A 67 -6.83 -17.81 -3.73
C ASN A 67 -8.31 -17.55 -3.98
N CYS A 68 -8.62 -16.67 -4.93
CA CYS A 68 -9.97 -16.31 -5.29
C CYS A 68 -10.12 -16.16 -6.81
N ARG A 69 -11.36 -16.31 -7.30
CA ARG A 69 -11.77 -15.89 -8.64
C ARG A 69 -12.77 -14.75 -8.59
N MET A 70 -13.52 -14.67 -7.49
CA MET A 70 -14.50 -13.63 -7.24
C MET A 70 -14.45 -13.20 -5.77
N GLN A 71 -14.96 -12.00 -5.50
CA GLN A 71 -14.94 -11.41 -4.16
C GLN A 71 -15.60 -12.26 -3.08
N SER A 72 -16.60 -13.07 -3.43
CA SER A 72 -17.28 -13.98 -2.50
C SER A 72 -16.44 -15.16 -2.03
N ASP A 73 -15.29 -15.42 -2.67
CA ASP A 73 -14.36 -16.47 -2.26
C ASP A 73 -13.50 -16.03 -1.06
N CYS A 74 -13.38 -14.71 -0.84
CA CYS A 74 -12.60 -14.15 0.26
C CYS A 74 -13.45 -13.93 1.51
N GLY A 75 -12.79 -13.89 2.66
CA GLY A 75 -13.42 -13.66 3.96
C GLY A 75 -13.99 -12.25 4.13
N ILE A 76 -14.73 -12.06 5.22
CA ILE A 76 -15.25 -10.74 5.59
C ILE A 76 -14.09 -9.77 5.79
N GLY A 77 -14.16 -8.62 5.11
CA GLY A 77 -13.13 -7.59 5.14
C GLY A 77 -11.92 -7.86 4.25
N GLU A 78 -11.90 -8.96 3.51
CA GLU A 78 -10.88 -9.23 2.50
C GLU A 78 -11.33 -8.73 1.12
N ARG A 79 -10.39 -8.58 0.19
CA ARG A 79 -10.67 -8.28 -1.22
C ARG A 79 -9.97 -9.24 -2.17
N CYS A 80 -10.66 -9.65 -3.22
CA CYS A 80 -10.06 -10.44 -4.28
C CYS A 80 -9.35 -9.50 -5.26
N ILE A 81 -8.02 -9.59 -5.34
CA ILE A 81 -7.22 -8.82 -6.30
C ILE A 81 -6.45 -9.83 -7.15
N GLY A 82 -6.78 -9.89 -8.44
CA GLY A 82 -6.26 -10.90 -9.34
C GLY A 82 -6.79 -12.29 -8.94
N ASP A 83 -5.88 -13.16 -8.50
CA ASP A 83 -6.12 -14.55 -8.11
C ASP A 83 -5.92 -14.81 -6.61
N THR A 84 -5.67 -13.76 -5.82
CA THR A 84 -5.32 -13.85 -4.39
C THR A 84 -6.23 -12.97 -3.53
N CYS A 85 -6.64 -13.46 -2.36
CA CYS A 85 -7.35 -12.66 -1.37
C CYS A 85 -6.37 -11.78 -0.59
N PHE A 86 -6.72 -10.53 -0.36
CA PHE A 86 -5.96 -9.55 0.42
C PHE A 86 -6.73 -9.14 1.65
N SER A 87 -6.06 -9.08 2.80
CA SER A 87 -6.62 -8.64 4.07
C SER A 87 -6.00 -7.31 4.52
N PRO A 88 -6.68 -6.49 5.32
CA PRO A 88 -6.09 -5.28 5.88
C PRO A 88 -4.82 -5.62 6.65
N ALA A 89 -3.74 -4.91 6.36
CA ALA A 89 -2.49 -5.07 7.07
C ALA A 89 -2.70 -4.73 8.56
N PRO A 90 -2.08 -5.47 9.49
CA PRO A 90 -2.15 -5.13 10.90
C PRO A 90 -1.57 -3.72 11.12
N TYR A 91 -2.38 -2.84 11.69
CA TYR A 91 -1.93 -1.50 12.05
C TYR A 91 -0.88 -1.61 13.16
N LEU A 92 0.37 -1.25 12.85
CA LEU A 92 1.44 -1.07 13.83
C LEU A 92 1.59 0.44 14.09
N PRO A 93 0.95 1.00 15.13
CA PRO A 93 1.15 2.40 15.48
C PRO A 93 2.56 2.56 16.05
N ASN A 94 3.32 3.51 15.51
CA ASN A 94 4.66 3.91 15.99
C ASN A 94 5.79 2.90 15.81
N ILE A 95 5.98 2.41 14.59
CA ILE A 95 7.34 2.37 14.03
C ILE A 95 7.22 3.07 12.67
N GLY A 96 8.12 4.01 12.36
CA GLY A 96 8.28 4.55 11.01
C GLY A 96 8.58 3.40 10.05
N GLY A 97 7.53 2.74 9.59
CA GLY A 97 7.56 1.40 9.05
C GLY A 97 8.09 1.42 7.64
N HIS A 98 9.41 1.27 7.52
CA HIS A 98 9.94 0.42 6.46
C HIS A 98 9.14 -0.87 6.46
N TYR A 99 8.41 -1.08 5.37
CA TYR A 99 7.87 -2.36 4.92
C TYR A 99 8.89 -3.44 5.23
N ARG A 100 8.67 -4.17 6.33
CA ARG A 100 9.49 -5.30 6.71
C ARG A 100 9.12 -6.39 5.72
N ARG A 101 9.78 -6.41 4.56
CA ARG A 101 9.90 -7.64 3.78
C ARG A 101 10.32 -8.70 4.79
N GLN A 102 9.53 -9.74 4.96
CA GLN A 102 10.01 -10.95 5.60
C GLN A 102 11.38 -11.27 4.96
N PRO A 103 12.44 -11.46 5.75
CA PRO A 103 13.69 -11.93 5.19
C PRO A 103 13.40 -13.29 4.54
N ARG A 104 13.61 -13.39 3.23
CA ARG A 104 14.01 -14.67 2.65
C ARG A 104 15.18 -15.20 3.50
N PRO A 105 15.28 -16.51 3.76
CA PRO A 105 16.42 -17.06 4.46
C PRO A 105 17.65 -16.80 3.60
N VAL A 106 18.45 -15.79 3.95
CA VAL A 106 19.72 -15.49 3.29
C VAL A 106 20.83 -16.11 4.11
N THR A 107 21.38 -17.17 3.55
CA THR A 107 22.74 -17.62 3.84
C THR A 107 23.69 -16.43 3.69
N SER A 108 24.28 -16.04 4.81
CA SER A 108 25.60 -15.41 4.97
C SER A 108 26.16 -14.56 3.81
N SER A 109 26.25 -13.25 4.02
CA SER A 109 27.55 -12.58 4.22
C SER A 109 27.35 -11.08 4.41
N ALA A 110 28.06 -10.55 5.40
CA ALA A 110 28.10 -9.17 5.80
C ALA A 110 28.81 -8.30 4.76
N TYR A 111 28.31 -7.09 4.50
CA TYR A 111 29.15 -5.91 4.24
C TYR A 111 28.38 -4.64 4.62
N ASP A 112 28.94 -3.95 5.60
CA ASP A 112 28.61 -2.60 6.03
C ASP A 112 29.35 -1.63 5.07
N HIS A 113 28.65 -0.66 4.49
CA HIS A 113 29.28 0.54 3.91
C HIS A 113 28.33 1.75 4.03
N ASP A 114 28.73 2.62 4.95
CA ASP A 114 28.32 4.01 5.11
C ASP A 114 28.52 4.81 3.81
N SER A 115 27.57 5.74 3.60
CA SER A 115 27.62 6.98 2.82
C SER A 115 28.81 7.19 1.86
N TYR A 116 28.55 7.10 0.55
CA TYR A 116 29.29 7.88 -0.46
C TYR A 116 28.41 8.07 -1.70
N GLU A 117 28.03 9.32 -1.99
CA GLU A 117 27.61 9.75 -3.34
C GLU A 117 28.86 9.90 -4.22
N PRO A 118 28.95 9.16 -5.34
CA PRO A 118 29.57 9.73 -6.55
C PRO A 118 28.95 9.17 -7.88
N PRO A 119 29.44 9.63 -9.04
CA PRO A 119 28.86 10.65 -9.90
C PRO A 119 27.79 10.14 -10.90
N LEU A 120 26.93 11.06 -11.34
CA LEU A 120 25.95 10.91 -12.42
C LEU A 120 26.66 10.67 -13.78
N ARG A 121 27.03 9.42 -14.07
CA ARG A 121 27.35 8.98 -15.43
C ARG A 121 26.35 7.93 -15.86
N CYS A 122 25.72 8.17 -17.00
CA CYS A 122 24.79 7.22 -17.60
C CYS A 122 25.56 5.94 -17.98
N PRO A 123 25.20 4.77 -17.44
CA PRO A 123 25.72 3.51 -17.94
C PRO A 123 25.16 3.25 -19.34
N ASP A 124 25.92 2.54 -20.19
CA ASP A 124 25.51 2.14 -21.55
C ASP A 124 24.37 1.11 -21.50
N PHE A 125 23.18 1.57 -21.17
CA PHE A 125 21.96 0.78 -21.31
C PHE A 125 21.56 0.78 -22.78
N LEU A 126 21.57 -0.40 -23.40
CA LEU A 126 21.01 -0.58 -24.75
C LEU A 126 19.49 -0.32 -24.78
N VAL A 127 18.81 -0.38 -23.63
CA VAL A 127 17.37 -0.15 -23.46
C VAL A 127 17.09 0.43 -22.06
N CYS A 128 16.33 1.52 -21.98
CA CYS A 128 15.87 2.11 -20.71
C CYS A 128 14.67 1.33 -20.12
N PRO A 129 14.60 1.14 -18.79
CA PRO A 129 13.42 0.54 -18.14
C PRO A 129 12.16 1.38 -18.34
N VAL A 130 11.03 0.73 -18.63
CA VAL A 130 9.75 1.38 -18.99
C VAL A 130 9.20 2.30 -17.89
N ASP A 131 9.49 2.02 -16.62
CA ASP A 131 9.01 2.79 -15.47
C ASP A 131 10.01 3.85 -14.96
N CYS A 132 11.18 3.97 -15.61
CA CYS A 132 12.30 4.79 -15.12
C CYS A 132 11.94 6.29 -15.05
N CYS A 133 11.06 6.76 -15.95
CA CYS A 133 10.60 8.15 -16.00
C CYS A 133 9.41 8.47 -15.09
N THR A 134 8.74 7.45 -14.55
CA THR A 134 7.55 7.61 -13.69
C THR A 134 7.89 7.37 -12.22
N ALA A 135 8.84 6.48 -11.95
CA ALA A 135 9.24 6.06 -10.61
C ALA A 135 10.61 6.62 -10.21
N GLY A 136 10.82 7.95 -10.29
CA GLY A 136 11.93 8.68 -9.63
C GLY A 136 13.29 7.98 -9.60
N CYS A 137 13.68 7.33 -10.70
CA CYS A 137 14.87 6.48 -10.72
C CYS A 137 16.15 7.35 -10.75
N PRO A 138 17.27 6.88 -10.18
CA PRO A 138 18.51 7.66 -10.13
C PRO A 138 19.07 8.02 -11.53
N TYR A 139 18.64 7.29 -12.57
CA TYR A 139 19.01 7.50 -13.97
C TYR A 139 17.94 8.19 -14.82
N ALA A 140 16.90 8.78 -14.20
CA ALA A 140 15.83 9.47 -14.92
C ALA A 140 16.37 10.63 -15.79
N HIS A 141 17.43 11.30 -15.34
CA HIS A 141 18.14 12.33 -16.12
C HIS A 141 18.83 11.80 -17.39
N CYS A 142 19.05 10.48 -17.51
CA CYS A 142 19.61 9.83 -18.71
C CYS A 142 18.52 9.37 -19.68
N CYS A 143 17.39 8.87 -19.16
CA CYS A 143 16.35 8.23 -19.98
C CYS A 143 15.19 9.17 -20.35
N CYS A 144 15.02 10.33 -19.70
CA CYS A 144 13.79 11.12 -19.78
C CYS A 144 13.96 12.49 -20.47
N HIS A 145 14.97 12.65 -21.34
CA HIS A 145 15.16 13.88 -22.13
C HIS A 145 14.35 13.86 -23.43
N GLY A 146 13.17 14.51 -23.44
CA GLY A 146 12.58 15.10 -24.65
C GLY A 146 11.72 14.19 -25.55
N PRO A 147 10.94 14.80 -26.48
CA PRO A 147 9.55 14.40 -26.72
C PRO A 147 9.42 13.54 -27.98
N SER A 148 9.55 12.22 -27.89
CA SER A 148 9.12 11.30 -28.96
C SER A 148 9.13 9.86 -28.44
N PHE A 149 8.04 9.44 -27.81
CA PHE A 149 7.76 8.02 -27.63
C PHE A 149 7.10 7.49 -28.92
N TYR A 150 7.90 7.00 -29.88
CA TYR A 150 7.41 6.13 -30.94
C TYR A 150 7.52 4.69 -30.46
N HIS A 151 6.38 4.01 -30.34
CA HIS A 151 6.34 2.54 -30.25
C HIS A 151 6.29 1.99 -31.69
N HIS A 152 7.39 1.32 -32.08
CA HIS A 152 7.63 0.38 -33.18
C HIS A 152 8.88 0.72 -34.00
#